data_AF-A0A4W5KPY9-F1
#
_entry.id   AF-A0A4W5KPY9-F1
#
_cell.length_a   1.000
_cell.length_b   1.000
_cell.length_c   1.000
_cell.angle_alpha   90.00
_cell.angle_beta   90.00
_cell.angle_gamma   90.00
#
_symmetry.space_group_name_H-M   'P 1'
#
loop_
_entity.id
_entity.type
_entity.pdbx_description
1 polymer ?
#
loop_
_entity_poly.entity_id
_entity_poly.type
_entity_poly.pdbx_seq_one_letter_code
_entity_poly.pdbx_strand_id
1 'polypeptide(L)'
;MDLSLSSSVSDTVCVLWGCELSDTQRKAAFEIAEDLLEHQFFIRTMCLSAGASKETHVVEVQDRVVEYSKIVPIANLWSVSVGLSSCRLSSSTFALGSSPSSILESM
;
A
#
# COMPACT_ATOMS: atom_id res chain seq x y z
N MET A 1 -22.58 11.06 43.32
CA MET A 1 -21.32 10.42 42.89
C MET A 1 -21.44 10.30 41.38
N ASP A 2 -20.72 11.18 40.69
CA ASP A 2 -20.80 11.37 39.25
C ASP A 2 -19.95 10.29 38.57
N LEU A 3 -20.58 9.43 37.77
CA LEU A 3 -19.90 8.46 36.92
C LEU A 3 -20.19 8.75 35.45
N SER A 4 -20.27 10.04 35.11
CA SER A 4 -20.34 10.52 33.73
C SER A 4 -18.94 10.54 33.10
N LEU A 5 -18.22 9.42 33.12
CA LEU A 5 -17.11 9.21 32.20
C LEU A 5 -17.68 8.63 30.91
N SER A 6 -18.26 9.54 30.13
CA SER A 6 -18.47 9.37 28.70
C SER A 6 -17.11 9.14 28.04
N SER A 7 -16.63 7.90 28.04
CA SER A 7 -15.78 7.43 26.95
C SER A 7 -16.71 6.87 25.90
N SER A 8 -17.23 7.76 25.04
CA SER A 8 -17.71 7.31 23.73
C SER A 8 -16.48 6.72 23.08
N VAL A 9 -16.42 5.39 23.04
CA VAL A 9 -15.39 4.72 22.29
C VAL A 9 -15.67 5.06 20.83
N SER A 10 -14.99 6.10 20.34
CA SER A 10 -14.96 6.54 18.95
C SER A 10 -14.15 5.48 18.19
N ASP A 11 -14.77 4.31 18.02
CA ASP A 11 -14.09 3.01 17.98
C ASP A 11 -13.33 2.66 16.69
N THR A 12 -13.19 3.59 15.75
CA THR A 12 -12.28 3.43 14.61
C THR A 12 -12.13 4.74 13.86
N VAL A 13 -10.96 5.38 13.94
CA VAL A 13 -10.65 6.53 13.08
C VAL A 13 -10.22 5.97 11.72
N CYS A 14 -11.15 5.90 10.77
CA CYS A 14 -10.82 5.58 9.38
C CYS A 14 -10.27 6.84 8.69
N VAL A 15 -8.96 6.89 8.51
CA VAL A 15 -8.29 7.97 7.78
C VAL A 15 -8.14 7.58 6.31
N LEU A 16 -8.54 8.49 5.41
CA LEU A 16 -8.27 8.32 3.99
C LEU A 16 -6.80 8.62 3.71
N TRP A 17 -6.14 7.69 3.03
CA TRP A 17 -4.77 7.83 2.57
C TRP A 17 -4.68 7.51 1.08
N GLY A 18 -3.82 8.23 0.37
CA GLY A 18 -3.54 7.99 -1.03
C GLY A 18 -2.15 8.51 -1.41
N CYS A 19 -1.60 7.95 -2.47
CA CYS A 19 -0.35 8.38 -3.05
C CYS A 19 -0.40 8.28 -4.58
N GLU A 20 0.48 8.99 -5.24
CA GLU A 20 0.77 8.81 -6.66
C GLU A 20 2.14 8.16 -6.81
N LEU A 21 2.23 7.18 -7.71
CA LEU A 21 3.50 6.56 -8.10
C LEU A 21 3.78 6.89 -9.56
N SER A 22 5.01 7.26 -9.85
CA SER A 22 5.49 7.66 -11.18
C SER A 22 6.97 7.32 -11.34
N ASP A 23 7.54 7.56 -12.53
CA ASP A 23 8.97 7.32 -12.78
C ASP A 23 9.88 8.17 -11.88
N THR A 24 9.44 9.38 -11.54
CA THR A 24 10.16 10.28 -10.63
C THR A 24 9.85 10.00 -9.16
N GLN A 25 8.73 9.35 -8.86
CA GLN A 25 8.30 8.99 -7.51
C GLN A 25 7.85 7.53 -7.45
N ARG A 26 8.83 6.63 -7.46
CA ARG A 26 8.57 5.18 -7.49
C ARG A 26 8.20 4.57 -6.14
N LYS A 27 8.26 5.32 -5.04
CA LYS A 27 7.99 4.83 -3.69
C LYS A 27 7.12 5.79 -2.90
N ALA A 28 6.25 5.24 -2.07
CA ALA A 28 5.47 5.97 -1.08
C ALA A 28 5.45 5.20 0.25
N ALA A 29 5.70 5.87 1.37
CA ALA A 29 5.66 5.26 2.69
C ALA A 29 4.35 5.62 3.40
N PHE A 30 3.69 4.62 3.98
CA PHE A 30 2.64 4.83 4.97
C PHE A 30 3.28 4.79 6.36
N GLU A 31 3.35 5.94 7.01
CA GLU A 31 3.90 6.08 8.35
C GLU A 31 2.77 6.09 9.37
N ILE A 32 2.95 5.29 10.43
CA ILE A 32 2.00 5.14 11.53
C ILE A 32 2.52 5.97 12.70
N ALA A 33 1.61 6.57 13.47
CA ALA A 33 1.96 7.28 14.70
C ALA A 33 2.54 6.31 15.74
N GLU A 34 3.51 6.78 16.53
CA GLU A 34 4.01 6.03 17.69
C GLU A 34 2.96 6.07 18.82
N ASP A 35 1.99 5.16 18.75
CA ASP A 35 0.97 4.97 19.77
C ASP A 35 0.82 3.48 20.15
N LEU A 36 -0.04 3.20 21.12
CA LEU A 36 -0.31 1.84 21.60
C LEU A 36 -1.43 1.15 20.81
N LEU A 37 -1.89 1.72 19.69
CA LEU A 37 -2.99 1.20 18.90
C LEU A 37 -2.49 0.29 17.79
N GLU A 38 -3.33 -0.67 17.39
CA GLU A 38 -3.09 -1.43 16.19
C GLU A 38 -3.57 -0.65 14.96
N HIS A 39 -2.65 -0.36 14.04
CA HIS A 39 -2.98 0.32 12.79
C HIS A 39 -3.05 -0.68 11.64
N GLN A 40 -4.12 -0.58 10.85
CA GLN A 40 -4.32 -1.42 9.67
C GLN A 40 -4.48 -0.57 8.43
N PHE A 41 -3.80 -0.98 7.37
CA PHE A 41 -3.89 -0.34 6.07
C PHE A 41 -4.71 -1.20 5.11
N PHE A 42 -5.71 -0.58 4.47
CA PHE A 42 -6.59 -1.22 3.50
C PHE A 42 -6.52 -0.50 2.16
N ILE A 43 -6.14 -1.22 1.10
CA ILE A 43 -6.14 -0.68 -0.25
C ILE A 43 -7.53 -0.88 -0.85
N ARG A 44 -8.22 0.22 -1.13
CA ARG A 44 -9.53 0.19 -1.78
C ARG A 44 -9.45 0.19 -3.29
N THR A 45 -8.55 0.98 -3.85
CA THR A 45 -8.43 1.19 -5.29
C THR A 45 -7.00 1.45 -5.68
N MET A 46 -6.60 0.94 -6.84
CA MET A 46 -5.38 1.30 -7.54
C MET A 46 -5.75 1.60 -8.99
N CYS A 47 -5.31 2.75 -9.49
CA CYS A 47 -5.74 3.26 -10.78
C CYS A 47 -4.52 3.72 -11.59
N LEU A 48 -4.57 3.52 -12.90
CA LEU A 48 -3.63 4.15 -13.83
C LEU A 48 -4.14 5.53 -14.22
N SER A 49 -3.22 6.49 -14.34
CA SER A 49 -3.54 7.81 -14.88
C SER A 49 -3.83 7.71 -16.39
N ALA A 50 -4.52 8.70 -16.94
CA ALA A 50 -4.82 8.75 -18.37
C ALA A 50 -3.57 8.78 -19.27
N GLY A 51 -2.44 9.21 -18.74
CA GLY A 51 -1.15 9.27 -19.43
C GLY A 51 -0.24 8.07 -19.21
N ALA A 52 -0.68 7.06 -18.45
CA ALA A 52 0.13 5.88 -18.19
C ALA A 52 0.41 5.12 -19.49
N SER A 53 1.64 4.62 -19.62
CA SER A 53 2.04 3.76 -20.73
C SER A 53 1.19 2.47 -20.75
N LYS A 54 1.08 1.86 -21.94
CA LYS A 54 0.32 0.61 -22.13
C LYS A 54 1.00 -0.64 -21.55
N GLU A 55 2.17 -0.48 -20.94
CA GLU A 55 2.89 -1.59 -20.32
C GLU A 55 2.21 -2.04 -19.02
N THR A 56 2.64 -3.18 -18.49
CA THR A 56 2.17 -3.68 -17.20
C THR A 56 2.88 -2.95 -16.08
N HIS A 57 2.10 -2.32 -15.20
CA HIS A 57 2.57 -1.64 -14.00
C HIS A 57 2.35 -2.55 -12.80
N VAL A 58 3.43 -2.94 -12.12
CA VAL A 58 3.35 -3.80 -10.93
C VAL A 58 3.42 -2.92 -9.69
N VAL A 59 2.45 -3.06 -8.79
CA VAL A 59 2.51 -2.41 -7.48
C VAL A 59 2.95 -3.43 -6.46
N GLU A 60 4.00 -3.08 -5.73
CA GLU A 60 4.64 -3.93 -4.74
C GLU A 60 4.59 -3.28 -3.36
N VAL A 61 4.63 -4.12 -2.33
CA VAL A 61 4.70 -3.68 -0.94
C VAL A 61 5.90 -4.29 -0.26
N GLN A 62 6.53 -3.47 0.59
CA GLN A 62 7.60 -3.87 1.48
C GLN A 62 7.29 -3.43 2.91
N ASP A 63 7.42 -4.35 3.87
CA ASP A 63 7.36 -4.01 5.30
C ASP A 63 8.62 -3.20 5.67
N ARG A 64 8.44 -2.05 6.30
CA ARG A 64 9.57 -1.16 6.63
C ARG A 64 10.22 -1.49 7.97
N VAL A 65 9.54 -2.26 8.83
CA VAL A 65 9.97 -2.57 10.20
C VAL A 65 10.90 -3.78 10.21
N VAL A 66 10.65 -4.76 9.35
CA VAL A 66 11.48 -5.97 9.26
C VAL A 66 12.66 -5.72 8.31
N GLU A 67 13.87 -5.64 8.87
CA GLU A 67 15.10 -5.62 8.08
C GLU A 67 15.13 -6.90 7.20
N TYR A 68 15.32 -6.74 5.88
CA TYR A 68 15.19 -7.82 4.88
C TYR A 68 13.77 -8.34 4.61
N SER A 69 12.75 -7.52 4.83
CA SER A 69 11.38 -7.88 4.43
C SER A 69 11.28 -8.19 2.93
N LYS A 70 10.54 -9.26 2.63
CA LYS A 70 10.24 -9.68 1.27
C LYS A 70 9.35 -8.63 0.59
N ILE A 71 9.74 -8.21 -0.61
CA ILE A 71 8.88 -7.42 -1.48
C ILE A 71 7.78 -8.33 -2.04
N VAL A 72 6.52 -7.93 -1.87
CA VAL A 72 5.35 -8.71 -2.30
C VAL A 72 4.59 -7.92 -3.36
N PRO A 73 4.42 -8.46 -4.58
CA PRO A 73 3.54 -7.86 -5.57
C PRO A 73 2.09 -8.00 -5.13
N ILE A 74 1.34 -6.91 -5.14
CA ILE A 74 -0.06 -6.86 -4.68
C ILE A 74 -1.05 -6.54 -5.80
N ALA A 75 -0.58 -5.97 -6.92
CA ALA A 75 -1.41 -5.74 -8.10
C ALA A 75 -0.57 -5.64 -9.38
N ASN A 76 -1.18 -6.07 -10.48
CA ASN A 76 -0.71 -5.80 -11.84
C ASN A 76 -1.77 -4.97 -12.53
N LEU A 77 -1.41 -3.77 -12.97
CA LEU A 77 -2.29 -2.85 -13.66
C LEU A 77 -1.88 -2.75 -15.13
N TRP A 78 -2.88 -2.70 -16.00
CA TRP A 78 -2.72 -2.57 -17.44
C TRP A 78 -3.89 -1.76 -17.98
N SER A 79 -3.67 -1.06 -19.08
CA SER A 79 -4.54 0.01 -19.62
C SER A 79 -5.98 -0.42 -19.99
N VAL A 80 -6.40 -1.67 -19.76
CA VAL A 80 -7.74 -2.18 -20.15
C VAL A 80 -8.49 -2.96 -19.05
N SER A 81 -7.93 -3.29 -17.88
CA SER A 81 -8.76 -3.80 -16.76
C SER A 81 -8.08 -3.71 -15.38
N VAL A 82 -8.85 -3.35 -14.36
CA VAL A 82 -8.39 -3.28 -12.96
C VAL A 82 -8.60 -4.65 -12.32
N GLY A 83 -7.52 -5.40 -12.08
CA GLY A 83 -7.53 -6.56 -11.19
C GLY A 83 -7.13 -6.09 -9.79
N LEU A 84 -8.05 -6.09 -8.83
CA LEU A 84 -7.76 -5.70 -7.45
C LEU A 84 -7.63 -6.96 -6.58
N SER A 85 -6.48 -7.14 -5.93
CA SER A 85 -6.31 -8.11 -4.85
C SER A 85 -6.32 -7.36 -3.52
N SER A 86 -7.16 -7.79 -2.58
CA SER A 86 -7.20 -7.21 -1.23
C SER A 86 -6.02 -7.73 -0.41
N CYS A 87 -5.18 -6.82 0.10
CA CYS A 87 -4.06 -7.14 0.99
C CYS A 87 -4.20 -6.37 2.31
N ARG A 88 -4.06 -7.06 3.44
CA ARG A 88 -4.06 -6.47 4.79
C ARG A 88 -2.61 -6.34 5.26
N LEU A 89 -2.19 -5.13 5.63
CA LEU A 89 -0.80 -4.82 5.93
C LEU A 89 -0.69 -3.92 7.17
N SER A 90 0.42 -4.06 7.91
CA SER A 90 0.81 -3.23 9.06
C SER A 90 2.14 -2.56 8.75
N SER A 91 2.18 -1.21 8.68
CA SER A 91 3.36 -0.37 8.33
C SER A 91 4.08 -0.77 7.04
N SER A 92 3.90 -0.02 5.95
CA SER A 92 4.32 -0.49 4.62
C SER A 92 4.81 0.62 3.70
N THR A 93 5.81 0.29 2.89
CA THR A 93 6.26 1.10 1.75
C THR A 93 5.75 0.49 0.47
N PHE A 94 5.07 1.28 -0.34
CA PHE A 94 4.60 0.93 -1.69
C PHE A 94 5.68 1.28 -2.70
N ALA A 95 5.91 0.41 -3.66
CA ALA A 95 6.85 0.65 -4.75
C ALA A 95 6.22 0.31 -6.10
N LEU A 96 6.58 1.08 -7.12
CA LEU A 96 6.25 0.78 -8.51
C LEU A 96 7.34 -0.10 -9.11
N GLY A 97 7.00 -1.35 -9.38
CA GLY A 97 7.79 -2.28 -10.19
C GLY A 97 7.41 -2.16 -11.66
N SER A 98 8.41 -2.18 -12.53
CA SER A 98 8.22 -2.41 -13.97
C SER A 98 8.38 -3.91 -14.20
N SER A 99 7.55 -4.53 -15.02
CA SER A 99 7.78 -5.92 -15.43
C SER A 99 8.69 -5.94 -16.66
N PRO A 100 10.00 -6.25 -16.56
CA PRO A 100 10.67 -6.90 -17.67
C PRO A 100 10.23 -8.36 -17.59
N SER A 101 9.68 -8.90 -18.68
CA SER A 101 9.57 -10.35 -18.82
C SER A 101 10.98 -10.97 -18.93
N SER A 102 11.76 -10.95 -17.84
CA SER A 102 13.09 -11.56 -17.68
C SER A 102 13.70 -11.20 -16.31
N ILE A 103 13.42 -11.99 -15.27
CA ILE A 103 14.47 -12.38 -14.30
C ILE A 103 14.47 -13.91 -14.29
N LEU A 104 15.16 -14.48 -15.28
CA LEU A 104 15.77 -15.78 -15.12
C LEU A 104 17.07 -15.56 -14.33
N GLU A 105 17.33 -16.47 -13.40
CA GLU A 105 18.56 -16.72 -12.65
C GLU A 105 18.85 -15.84 -11.41
N SER A 106 18.82 -16.51 -10.25
CA SER A 106 20.07 -16.73 -9.53
C SER A 106 20.15 -18.21 -9.15
N MET A 107 21.33 -18.78 -9.41
CA MET A 107 21.91 -19.98 -8.82
C MET A 107 21.71 -20.07 -7.31
#